data_AF-A0A662Q663-F1
#
_entry.id   AF-A0A662Q663-F1
#
_cell.length_a   1.000
_cell.length_b   1.000
_cell.length_c   1.000
_cell.angle_alpha   90.00
_cell.angle_beta   90.00
_cell.angle_gamma   90.00
#
_symmetry.space_group_name_H-M   'P 1'
#
loop_
_entity.id
_entity.type
_entity.pdbx_description
1 polymer ?
#
loop_
_entity_poly.entity_id
_entity_poly.type
_entity_poly.pdbx_seq_one_letter_code
_entity_poly.pdbx_strand_id
1 'polypeptide(L)'
;MWERWIMLLEGRAFKYLLYIALAVAISSTCIALYFYAVVQLSIRIGRPPPVGGIQTQTLFFASAYAALGSWTFIAATLAFKGIVKRIWCRSKLDYEVFKLLAKMRGSPTRVRILRLLEKPMNRLMLAKELGLDWKAVDRHVEVLEKKDLIQRLGTRKGRGELYILTEKGRTALELLEKLNALQVCTNTSAGSE
;
A
#
# COMPACT_ATOMS: atom_id res chain seq x y z
N MET A 1 -11.23 0.57 -6.42
CA MET A 1 -10.83 -0.86 -6.33
C MET A 1 -9.40 -1.08 -5.80
N TRP A 2 -8.44 -0.17 -6.04
CA TRP A 2 -7.04 -0.27 -5.58
C TRP A 2 -6.83 -0.24 -4.05
N GLU A 3 -7.71 0.41 -3.30
CA GLU A 3 -7.61 0.50 -1.83
C GLU A 3 -7.72 -0.88 -1.16
N ARG A 4 -8.50 -1.80 -1.75
CA ARG A 4 -8.63 -3.18 -1.27
C ARG A 4 -7.33 -3.97 -1.45
N TRP A 5 -6.63 -3.74 -2.55
CA TRP A 5 -5.34 -4.39 -2.84
C TRP A 5 -4.22 -3.91 -1.94
N ILE A 6 -4.15 -2.60 -1.64
CA ILE A 6 -3.15 -2.03 -0.72
C ILE A 6 -3.39 -2.47 0.73
N MET A 7 -4.66 -2.60 1.15
CA MET A 7 -5.03 -3.15 2.46
C MET A 7 -4.66 -4.64 2.57
N LEU A 8 -4.89 -5.42 1.51
CA LEU A 8 -4.51 -6.83 1.45
C LEU A 8 -2.99 -7.03 1.52
N LEU A 9 -2.21 -6.22 0.79
CA LEU A 9 -0.75 -6.31 0.77
C LEU A 9 -0.08 -5.98 2.13
N GLU A 10 -0.75 -5.20 2.98
CA GLU A 10 -0.19 -4.80 4.29
C GLU A 10 -0.75 -5.60 5.47
N GLY A 11 -1.70 -6.50 5.20
CA GLY A 11 -2.28 -7.39 6.20
C GLY A 11 -1.25 -8.34 6.80
N ARG A 12 -1.41 -8.68 8.09
CA ARG A 12 -0.59 -9.71 8.75
C ARG A 12 -0.62 -11.04 7.98
N ALA A 13 -1.77 -11.40 7.43
CA ALA A 13 -1.95 -12.60 6.59
C ALA A 13 -1.05 -12.61 5.35
N PHE A 14 -0.89 -11.48 4.66
CA PHE A 14 -0.02 -11.39 3.49
C PHE A 14 1.46 -11.56 3.87
N LYS A 15 1.88 -11.04 5.03
CA LYS A 15 3.23 -11.28 5.56
C LYS A 15 3.46 -12.77 5.82
N TYR A 16 2.49 -13.46 6.42
CA TYR A 16 2.57 -14.92 6.63
C TYR A 16 2.63 -15.69 5.30
N LEU A 17 1.83 -15.32 4.31
CA LEU A 17 1.90 -15.91 2.96
C LEU A 17 3.28 -15.70 2.32
N LEU A 18 3.86 -14.51 2.46
CA LEU A 18 5.21 -14.22 1.97
C LEU A 18 6.27 -15.03 2.71
N TYR A 19 6.15 -15.22 4.02
CA TYR A 19 7.04 -16.10 4.79
C TYR A 19 6.92 -17.58 4.37
N ILE A 20 5.70 -18.06 4.10
CA ILE A 20 5.47 -19.41 3.59
C ILE A 20 6.10 -19.57 2.21
N ALA A 21 5.89 -18.61 1.29
CA ALA A 21 6.51 -18.63 -0.04
C ALA A 21 8.05 -18.60 0.05
N LEU A 22 8.61 -17.80 0.96
CA LEU A 22 10.06 -17.77 1.23
C LEU A 22 10.57 -19.12 1.76
N ALA A 23 9.86 -19.75 2.69
CA ALA A 23 10.23 -21.07 3.22
C ALA A 23 10.19 -22.15 2.12
N VAL A 24 9.18 -22.10 1.24
CA VAL A 24 9.08 -22.96 0.06
C VAL A 24 10.23 -22.68 -0.92
N ALA A 25 10.59 -21.42 -1.13
CA ALA A 25 11.72 -21.06 -1.98
C ALA A 25 13.03 -21.66 -1.44
N ILE A 26 13.33 -21.45 -0.15
CA ILE A 26 14.56 -21.92 0.50
C ILE A 26 14.65 -23.45 0.46
N SER A 27 13.56 -24.14 0.82
CA SER A 27 13.51 -25.61 0.78
C SER A 27 13.69 -26.17 -0.63
N SER A 28 13.01 -25.59 -1.63
CA SER A 28 13.16 -25.98 -3.04
C SER A 28 14.58 -25.73 -3.57
N THR A 29 15.21 -24.64 -3.14
CA THR A 29 16.60 -24.32 -3.53
C THR A 29 17.59 -25.31 -2.91
N CYS A 30 17.36 -25.73 -1.66
CA CYS A 30 18.20 -26.72 -0.97
C CYS A 30 18.12 -28.10 -1.62
N ILE A 31 16.91 -28.53 -2.02
CA ILE A 31 16.70 -29.79 -2.75
C ILE A 31 17.42 -29.76 -4.11
N ALA A 32 17.30 -28.65 -4.86
CA ALA A 32 17.99 -28.50 -6.14
C ALA A 32 19.53 -28.56 -5.99
N LEU A 33 20.08 -27.92 -4.95
CA LEU A 33 21.52 -27.97 -4.65
C LEU A 33 21.99 -29.37 -4.24
N TYR A 34 21.18 -30.11 -3.47
CA TYR A 34 21.48 -31.49 -3.12
C TYR A 34 21.60 -32.37 -4.37
N PHE A 35 20.61 -32.31 -5.27
CA PHE A 35 20.67 -33.05 -6.53
C PHE A 35 21.86 -32.63 -7.40
N TYR A 36 22.15 -31.33 -7.49
CA TYR A 36 23.32 -30.83 -8.21
C TYR A 36 24.63 -31.40 -7.64
N ALA A 37 24.78 -31.42 -6.31
CA ALA A 37 25.97 -31.96 -5.64
C ALA A 37 26.11 -33.47 -5.87
N VAL A 38 25.01 -34.23 -5.82
CA VAL A 38 25.00 -35.67 -6.09
C VAL A 38 25.44 -35.97 -7.52
N VAL A 39 24.95 -35.21 -8.51
CA VAL A 39 25.36 -35.36 -9.91
C VAL A 39 26.84 -35.05 -10.09
N GLN A 40 27.33 -33.95 -9.51
CA GLN A 40 28.74 -33.57 -9.58
C GLN A 40 29.66 -34.60 -8.93
N LEU A 41 29.27 -35.14 -7.77
CA LEU A 41 30.01 -36.18 -7.07
C LEU A 41 30.04 -37.48 -7.88
N SER A 42 28.93 -37.85 -8.54
CA SER A 42 28.86 -39.04 -9.39
C SER A 42 29.80 -38.94 -10.59
N ILE A 43 29.85 -37.78 -11.25
CA ILE A 43 30.78 -37.51 -12.37
C ILE A 43 32.22 -37.64 -11.90
N ARG A 44 32.55 -37.13 -10.69
CA ARG A 44 33.88 -37.24 -10.10
C ARG A 44 34.29 -38.68 -9.74
N ILE A 45 33.34 -39.51 -9.31
CA ILE A 45 33.56 -40.92 -8.92
C ILE A 45 33.51 -41.86 -10.16
N GLY A 46 33.10 -41.36 -11.32
CA GLY A 46 32.97 -42.16 -12.55
C GLY A 46 31.81 -43.15 -12.54
N ARG A 47 30.85 -42.99 -11.62
CA ARG A 47 29.60 -43.77 -11.61
C ARG A 47 28.52 -43.05 -12.41
N PRO A 48 27.67 -43.78 -13.15
CA PRO A 48 26.51 -43.18 -13.78
C PRO A 48 25.62 -42.56 -12.71
N PRO A 49 25.18 -41.30 -12.87
CA PRO A 49 24.36 -40.64 -11.88
C PRO A 49 23.06 -41.43 -11.69
N PRO A 50 22.52 -41.52 -10.45
CA PRO A 50 21.30 -42.29 -10.14
C PRO A 50 20.01 -41.70 -10.76
N VAL A 51 20.15 -40.81 -11.75
CA VAL A 51 19.10 -39.98 -12.37
C VAL A 51 18.46 -40.70 -13.58
N GLY A 52 18.58 -42.02 -13.64
CA GLY A 52 18.14 -42.85 -14.77
C GLY A 52 16.64 -43.16 -14.81
N GLY A 53 15.88 -42.87 -13.75
CA GLY A 53 14.44 -43.10 -13.69
C GLY A 53 13.64 -41.86 -14.09
N ILE A 54 12.56 -42.05 -14.86
CA ILE A 54 11.59 -41.00 -15.25
C ILE A 54 11.18 -40.15 -14.04
N GLN A 55 10.94 -40.79 -12.88
CA GLN A 55 10.59 -40.10 -11.62
C GLN A 55 11.66 -39.12 -11.11
N THR A 56 12.95 -39.46 -11.24
CA THR A 56 14.05 -38.62 -10.74
C THR A 56 14.26 -37.36 -11.58
N GLN A 57 14.07 -37.48 -12.90
CA GLN A 57 14.14 -36.35 -13.83
C GLN A 57 12.99 -35.38 -13.59
N THR A 58 11.75 -35.89 -13.44
CA THR A 58 10.58 -35.05 -13.17
C THR A 58 10.68 -34.28 -11.85
N LEU A 59 11.24 -34.90 -10.81
CA LEU A 59 11.42 -34.27 -9.50
C LEU A 59 12.46 -33.13 -9.55
N PHE A 60 13.55 -33.33 -10.28
CA PHE A 60 14.57 -32.30 -10.46
C PHE A 60 14.00 -31.05 -11.15
N PHE A 61 13.36 -31.22 -12.32
CA PHE A 61 12.75 -30.10 -13.04
C PHE A 61 11.65 -29.43 -12.22
N ALA A 62 10.77 -30.20 -11.56
CA ALA A 62 9.71 -29.64 -10.71
C ALA A 62 10.28 -28.75 -9.58
N SER A 63 11.35 -29.20 -8.92
CA SER A 63 12.00 -28.41 -7.86
C SER A 63 12.72 -27.16 -8.38
N ALA A 64 13.31 -27.22 -9.57
CA ALA A 64 13.95 -26.06 -10.20
C ALA A 64 12.93 -25.00 -10.62
N TYR A 65 11.82 -25.42 -11.23
CA TYR A 65 10.73 -24.51 -11.62
C TYR A 65 10.00 -23.93 -10.40
N ALA A 66 9.79 -24.72 -9.35
CA ALA A 66 9.21 -24.23 -8.10
C ALA A 66 10.10 -23.17 -7.42
N ALA A 67 11.43 -23.36 -7.42
CA ALA A 67 12.36 -22.37 -6.91
C ALA A 67 12.31 -21.07 -7.73
N LEU A 68 12.41 -21.17 -9.07
CA LEU A 68 12.33 -20.00 -9.95
C LEU A 68 10.99 -19.26 -9.78
N GLY A 69 9.88 -19.98 -9.73
CA GLY A 69 8.55 -19.41 -9.49
C GLY A 69 8.43 -18.69 -8.15
N SER A 70 8.96 -19.28 -7.08
CA SER A 70 8.89 -18.65 -5.76
C SER A 70 9.78 -17.41 -5.65
N TRP A 71 10.99 -17.45 -6.20
CA TRP A 71 11.91 -16.31 -6.21
C TRP A 71 11.42 -15.15 -7.10
N THR A 72 10.87 -15.46 -8.27
CA THR A 72 10.25 -14.44 -9.15
C THR A 72 9.05 -13.78 -8.49
N PHE A 73 8.21 -14.56 -7.79
CA PHE A 73 7.10 -14.01 -7.01
C PHE A 73 7.59 -13.07 -5.90
N ILE A 74 8.60 -13.47 -5.12
CA ILE A 74 9.19 -12.64 -4.07
C ILE A 74 9.80 -11.36 -4.67
N ALA A 75 10.60 -11.48 -5.73
CA ALA A 75 11.22 -10.34 -6.40
C ALA A 75 10.17 -9.37 -6.95
N ALA A 76 9.12 -9.88 -7.60
CA ALA A 76 8.00 -9.08 -8.09
C ALA A 76 7.29 -8.33 -6.96
N THR A 77 7.03 -8.98 -5.82
CA THR A 77 6.38 -8.32 -4.67
C THR A 77 7.24 -7.21 -4.06
N LEU A 78 8.56 -7.41 -3.97
CA LEU A 78 9.49 -6.40 -3.47
C LEU A 78 9.63 -5.22 -4.46
N ALA A 79 9.75 -5.52 -5.76
CA ALA A 79 9.83 -4.52 -6.81
C ALA A 79 8.54 -3.67 -6.85
N PHE A 80 7.37 -4.30 -6.79
CA PHE A 80 6.08 -3.59 -6.73
C PHE A 80 5.99 -2.68 -5.52
N LYS A 81 6.35 -3.18 -4.32
CA LYS A 81 6.37 -2.37 -3.10
C LYS A 81 7.33 -1.18 -3.20
N GLY A 82 8.50 -1.38 -3.83
CA GLY A 82 9.47 -0.33 -4.10
C GLY A 82 8.97 0.72 -5.09
N ILE A 83 8.33 0.30 -6.19
CA ILE A 83 7.73 1.17 -7.21
C ILE A 83 6.62 2.02 -6.60
N VAL A 84 5.73 1.41 -5.81
CA VAL A 84 4.70 2.14 -5.08
C VAL A 84 5.37 3.13 -4.12
N LYS A 85 6.30 2.72 -3.27
CA LYS A 85 6.99 3.69 -2.40
C LYS A 85 7.62 4.85 -3.18
N ARG A 86 8.26 4.58 -4.32
CA ARG A 86 8.93 5.57 -5.17
C ARG A 86 7.96 6.54 -5.86
N ILE A 87 6.86 6.06 -6.43
CA ILE A 87 5.83 6.88 -7.08
C ILE A 87 5.25 7.87 -6.07
N TRP A 88 5.02 7.42 -4.84
CA TRP A 88 4.36 8.22 -3.82
C TRP A 88 5.30 9.18 -3.10
N CYS A 89 6.59 8.85 -2.93
CA CYS A 89 7.61 9.80 -2.45
C CYS A 89 7.89 10.94 -3.45
N ARG A 90 7.54 10.78 -4.73
CA ARG A 90 7.70 11.85 -5.73
C ARG A 90 6.58 12.89 -5.66
N SER A 91 5.45 12.55 -5.02
CA SER A 91 4.44 13.54 -4.67
C SER A 91 4.92 14.34 -3.46
N LYS A 92 4.77 15.67 -3.49
CA LYS A 92 5.20 16.60 -2.43
C LYS A 92 4.44 16.43 -1.09
N LEU A 93 3.78 15.30 -0.91
CA LEU A 93 2.84 14.96 0.15
C LEU A 93 3.31 13.72 0.89
N ASP A 94 3.47 13.83 2.20
CA ASP A 94 3.92 12.73 3.05
C ASP A 94 2.96 11.53 2.95
N TYR A 95 3.51 10.31 2.89
CA TYR A 95 2.72 9.06 2.91
C TYR A 95 1.73 9.00 4.08
N GLU A 96 2.11 9.59 5.22
CA GLU A 96 1.26 9.71 6.40
C GLU A 96 -0.01 10.55 6.17
N VAL A 97 0.06 11.61 5.34
CA VAL A 97 -1.10 12.43 4.96
C VAL A 97 -2.06 11.59 4.11
N PHE A 98 -1.53 10.88 3.12
CA PHE A 98 -2.35 9.99 2.29
C PHE A 98 -3.02 8.91 3.15
N LYS A 99 -2.28 8.27 4.04
CA LYS A 99 -2.83 7.27 4.97
C LYS A 99 -3.95 7.85 5.83
N LEU A 100 -3.79 9.07 6.31
CA LEU A 100 -4.78 9.78 7.12
C LEU A 100 -6.05 10.14 6.34
N LEU A 101 -5.92 10.52 5.06
CA LEU A 101 -7.02 10.96 4.23
C LEU A 101 -7.71 9.86 3.43
N ALA A 102 -7.04 8.74 3.13
CA ALA A 102 -7.59 7.65 2.32
C ALA A 102 -7.74 6.33 3.09
N LYS A 103 -6.83 6.03 4.03
CA LYS A 103 -6.73 4.69 4.64
C LYS A 103 -7.37 4.56 6.03
N MET A 104 -7.39 5.64 6.80
CA MET A 104 -7.82 5.61 8.21
C MET A 104 -9.34 5.75 8.37
N ARG A 105 -9.88 5.18 9.47
CA ARG A 105 -11.27 5.40 9.90
C ARG A 105 -11.51 6.90 10.12
N GLY A 106 -12.55 7.45 9.47
CA GLY A 106 -12.85 8.89 9.45
C GLY A 106 -12.20 9.67 8.30
N SER A 107 -11.51 9.00 7.37
CA SER A 107 -11.05 9.54 6.08
C SER A 107 -12.11 10.36 5.33
N PRO A 108 -13.33 9.85 5.06
CA PRO A 108 -14.31 10.59 4.26
C PRO A 108 -14.73 11.90 4.93
N THR A 109 -14.87 11.89 6.26
CA THR A 109 -15.16 13.09 7.05
C THR A 109 -14.05 14.12 6.94
N ARG A 110 -12.78 13.71 7.01
CA ARG A 110 -11.62 14.61 6.90
C ARG A 110 -11.51 15.24 5.52
N VAL A 111 -11.74 14.47 4.46
CA VAL A 111 -11.78 15.00 3.08
C VAL A 111 -12.90 16.04 2.95
N ARG A 112 -14.06 15.80 3.56
CA ARG A 112 -15.18 16.74 3.58
C ARG A 112 -14.85 18.03 4.35
N ILE A 113 -14.16 17.91 5.48
CA ILE A 113 -13.63 19.07 6.23
C ILE A 113 -12.67 19.89 5.36
N LEU A 114 -11.72 19.25 4.67
CA LEU A 114 -10.78 19.95 3.79
C LEU A 114 -11.48 20.71 2.67
N ARG A 115 -12.53 20.13 2.06
CA ARG A 115 -13.36 20.81 1.04
C ARG A 115 -14.08 22.04 1.61
N LEU A 116 -14.66 21.94 2.80
CA LEU A 116 -15.33 23.08 3.43
C LEU A 116 -14.35 24.21 3.79
N LEU A 117 -13.12 23.85 4.16
CA LEU A 117 -12.05 24.78 4.53
C LEU A 117 -11.37 25.48 3.34
N GLU A 118 -11.80 25.24 2.10
CA GLU A 118 -11.46 26.12 0.97
C GLU A 118 -11.87 27.57 1.25
N LYS A 119 -12.93 27.75 2.06
CA LYS A 119 -13.33 29.03 2.63
C LYS A 119 -12.97 29.05 4.13
N PRO A 120 -12.53 30.19 4.67
CA PRO A 120 -12.19 30.28 6.08
C PRO A 120 -13.44 30.04 6.95
N MET A 121 -13.41 28.98 7.76
CA MET A 121 -14.54 28.56 8.60
C MET A 121 -14.10 28.27 10.04
N ASN A 122 -15.04 28.50 10.98
CA ASN A 122 -14.89 28.08 12.36
C ASN A 122 -15.27 26.60 12.52
N ARG A 123 -14.64 25.90 13.46
CA ARG A 123 -14.97 24.54 13.90
C ARG A 123 -16.48 24.32 14.14
N LEU A 124 -17.21 25.35 14.61
CA LEU A 124 -18.64 25.24 14.95
C LEU A 124 -19.48 25.23 13.67
N MET A 125 -19.05 26.01 12.68
CA MET A 125 -19.67 26.03 11.35
C MET A 125 -19.41 24.70 10.65
N LEU A 126 -18.19 24.17 10.74
CA LEU A 126 -17.86 22.83 10.23
C LEU A 126 -18.75 21.75 10.87
N ALA A 127 -18.95 21.78 12.19
CA ALA A 127 -19.82 20.84 12.88
C ALA A 127 -21.27 20.91 12.39
N LYS A 128 -21.81 22.11 12.18
CA LYS A 128 -23.15 22.32 11.64
C LYS A 128 -23.28 21.82 10.21
N GLU A 129 -22.36 22.18 9.32
CA GLU A 129 -22.36 21.76 7.91
C GLU A 129 -22.21 20.24 7.74
N LEU A 130 -21.42 19.61 8.60
CA LEU A 130 -21.20 18.17 8.55
C LEU A 130 -22.28 17.36 9.29
N GLY A 131 -23.10 18.01 10.11
CA GLY A 131 -24.05 17.34 11.00
C GLY A 131 -23.37 16.44 12.04
N LEU A 132 -22.17 16.83 12.50
CA LEU A 132 -21.35 16.06 13.44
C LEU A 132 -21.22 16.78 14.78
N ASP A 133 -20.97 16.02 15.85
CA ASP A 133 -20.66 16.60 17.16
C ASP A 133 -19.40 17.47 17.08
N TRP A 134 -19.42 18.61 17.77
CA TRP A 134 -18.30 19.54 17.86
C TRP A 134 -17.02 18.82 18.25
N LYS A 135 -17.06 17.93 19.26
CA LYS A 135 -15.86 17.19 19.72
C LYS A 135 -15.28 16.28 18.65
N ALA A 136 -16.11 15.73 17.76
CA ALA A 136 -15.64 14.90 16.66
C ALA A 136 -14.92 15.74 15.59
N VAL A 137 -15.49 16.88 15.24
CA VAL A 137 -14.86 17.84 14.32
C VAL A 137 -13.58 18.40 14.90
N ASP A 138 -13.57 18.73 16.19
CA ASP A 138 -12.42 19.25 16.92
C ASP A 138 -11.21 18.33 16.80
N ARG A 139 -11.38 17.03 17.11
CA ARG A 139 -10.33 16.02 16.93
C ARG A 139 -9.87 15.88 15.48
N HIS A 140 -10.78 16.01 14.51
CA HIS A 140 -10.40 15.95 13.10
C HIS A 140 -9.56 17.16 12.69
N VAL A 141 -9.95 18.36 13.12
CA VAL A 141 -9.23 19.61 12.88
C VAL A 141 -7.84 19.57 13.51
N GLU A 142 -7.70 19.14 14.77
CA GLU A 142 -6.38 18.99 15.42
C GLU A 142 -5.44 18.07 14.65
N VAL A 143 -5.96 16.94 14.16
CA VAL A 143 -5.17 15.97 13.39
C VAL A 143 -4.75 16.52 12.03
N LEU A 144 -5.60 17.31 11.38
CA LEU A 144 -5.30 17.98 10.10
C LEU A 144 -4.29 19.13 10.30
N GLU A 145 -4.43 19.89 11.38
CA GLU A 145 -3.52 20.99 11.76
C GLU A 145 -2.12 20.47 12.06
N LYS A 146 -2.00 19.37 12.80
CA LYS A 146 -0.72 18.70 13.11
C LYS A 146 0.05 18.22 11.86
N LYS A 147 -0.60 18.08 10.71
CA LYS A 147 0.01 17.64 9.45
C LYS A 147 0.20 18.79 8.45
N ASP A 148 -0.01 20.03 8.90
CA ASP A 148 0.06 21.25 8.11
C ASP A 148 -0.86 21.22 6.88
N LEU A 149 -2.02 20.56 7.00
CA LEU A 149 -3.03 20.55 5.93
C LEU A 149 -3.96 21.75 6.03
N ILE A 150 -4.16 22.25 7.25
CA ILE A 150 -4.96 23.41 7.55
C ILE A 150 -4.15 24.36 8.43
N GLN A 151 -4.43 25.66 8.32
CA GLN A 151 -3.78 26.70 9.08
C GLN A 151 -4.82 27.49 9.86
N ARG A 152 -4.48 27.85 11.09
CA ARG A 152 -5.29 28.75 11.91
C ARG A 152 -5.05 30.20 11.50
N LEU A 153 -6.09 30.88 11.05
CA LEU A 153 -6.12 32.33 10.87
C LEU A 153 -6.47 32.96 12.22
N GLY A 154 -5.45 33.48 12.91
CA GLY A 154 -5.63 34.09 14.21
C GLY A 154 -6.44 35.37 14.15
N THR A 155 -7.44 35.49 15.00
CA THR A 155 -7.85 36.79 15.54
C THR A 155 -8.02 36.63 17.05
N ARG A 156 -7.50 37.64 17.77
CA ARG A 156 -7.55 37.91 19.21
C ARG A 156 -8.39 36.93 20.05
N LYS A 157 -7.73 36.31 21.06
CA LYS A 157 -8.33 35.45 22.11
C LYS A 157 -9.76 35.89 22.44
N GLY A 158 -10.75 35.09 22.03
CA GLY A 158 -12.10 35.22 22.56
C GLY A 158 -13.25 34.86 21.61
N ARG A 159 -13.13 35.04 20.28
CA ARG A 159 -14.29 34.83 19.38
C ARG A 159 -13.91 34.26 18.02
N GLY A 160 -13.93 32.93 17.92
CA GLY A 160 -14.01 32.20 16.65
C GLY A 160 -12.68 32.08 15.90
N GLU A 161 -11.87 31.11 16.30
CA GLU A 161 -10.68 30.71 15.54
C GLU A 161 -11.12 30.21 14.17
N LEU A 162 -10.68 30.90 13.12
CA LEU A 162 -10.95 30.52 11.74
C LEU A 162 -9.82 29.62 11.25
N TYR A 163 -10.21 28.62 10.48
CA TYR A 163 -9.30 27.69 9.83
C TYR A 163 -9.39 27.88 8.32
N ILE A 164 -8.24 27.79 7.65
CA ILE A 164 -8.15 27.83 6.19
C ILE A 164 -7.32 26.66 5.68
N LEU A 165 -7.64 26.20 4.48
CA LEU A 165 -6.88 25.18 3.77
C LEU A 165 -5.51 25.72 3.33
N THR A 166 -4.44 24.97 3.64
CA THR A 166 -3.07 25.30 3.18
C THR A 166 -2.85 24.83 1.74
N GLU A 167 -1.77 25.29 1.12
CA GLU A 167 -1.35 24.81 -0.19
C GLU A 167 -1.09 23.29 -0.21
N LYS A 168 -0.48 22.75 0.86
CA LYS A 168 -0.29 21.30 1.04
C LYS A 168 -1.62 20.55 1.09
N GLY A 169 -2.59 21.08 1.83
CA GLY A 169 -3.95 20.55 1.90
C GLY A 169 -4.67 20.56 0.56
N ARG A 170 -4.53 21.64 -0.23
CA ARG A 170 -5.09 21.76 -1.59
C ARG A 170 -4.52 20.71 -2.53
N THR A 171 -3.19 20.57 -2.60
CA THR A 171 -2.57 19.54 -3.44
C THR A 171 -3.01 18.13 -3.03
N ALA A 172 -3.19 17.88 -1.72
CA ALA A 172 -3.65 16.58 -1.23
C ALA A 172 -5.06 16.25 -1.74
N LEU A 173 -5.95 17.25 -1.67
CA LEU A 173 -7.33 17.14 -2.10
C LEU A 173 -7.44 16.92 -3.61
N GLU A 174 -6.68 17.69 -4.40
CA GLU A 174 -6.63 17.56 -5.86
C GLU A 174 -6.14 16.17 -6.30
N LEU A 175 -5.11 15.63 -5.64
CA LEU A 175 -4.62 14.28 -5.93
C LEU A 175 -5.66 13.20 -5.61
N LEU A 176 -6.37 13.33 -4.49
CA LEU A 176 -7.44 12.40 -4.13
C LEU A 176 -8.57 12.42 -5.16
N GLU A 177 -8.91 13.60 -5.68
CA GLU A 177 -9.95 13.74 -6.70
C GLU A 177 -9.53 13.13 -8.03
N LYS A 178 -8.29 13.36 -8.48
CA LYS A 178 -7.73 12.70 -9.67
C LYS A 178 -7.75 11.18 -9.53
N LEU A 179 -7.36 10.65 -8.36
CA LEU A 179 -7.37 9.21 -8.10
C LEU A 179 -8.79 8.64 -8.13
N ASN A 180 -9.76 9.34 -7.55
CA ASN A 180 -11.15 8.91 -7.56
C ASN A 180 -11.72 8.93 -8.99
N ALA A 181 -11.43 9.97 -9.77
CA ALA A 181 -11.84 10.05 -11.18
C ALA A 181 -11.30 8.87 -12.01
N LEU A 182 -10.02 8.51 -11.83
CA LEU A 182 -9.42 7.34 -12.48
C LEU A 182 -10.10 6.02 -12.07
N GLN A 183 -10.47 5.88 -10.79
CA GLN A 183 -11.22 4.72 -10.33
C GLN A 183 -12.60 4.63 -10.96
N VAL A 184 -13.30 5.76 -11.12
CA VAL A 184 -14.60 5.79 -11.81
C VAL A 184 -14.44 5.33 -13.25
N CYS A 185 -13.48 5.86 -14.00
CA CYS A 185 -13.25 5.45 -15.40
C CYS A 185 -12.96 3.96 -15.54
N THR A 186 -12.11 3.40 -14.67
CA THR A 186 -11.75 1.96 -14.71
C THR A 186 -12.91 1.04 -14.34
N ASN A 187 -13.78 1.46 -13.43
CA ASN A 187 -14.96 0.67 -13.07
C ASN A 187 -16.02 0.72 -14.18
N THR A 188 -16.17 1.85 -14.87
CA THR A 188 -17.11 1.98 -15.99
C THR A 188 -16.69 1.13 -17.18
N SER A 189 -15.39 1.06 -17.49
CA SER A 189 -14.88 0.19 -18.58
C SER A 189 -15.00 -1.30 -18.26
N ALA A 190 -14.95 -1.69 -16.99
CA ALA A 190 -15.09 -3.08 -16.57
C ALA A 190 -16.55 -3.55 -16.42
N GLY A 191 -17.51 -2.61 -16.39
CA GLY A 191 -18.94 -2.90 -16.34
C GLY A 191 -19.65 -2.91 -17.70
N SER A 192 -18.90 -2.64 -18.78
CA SER A 192 -19.38 -2.64 -20.16
C SER A 192 -18.92 -3.87 -20.97
N GLU A 193 -18.37 -4.89 -20.30
CA GLU A 193 -18.01 -6.20 -20.89
C GLU A 193 -18.91 -7.32 -20.34
#